data_AF-A0A7Y0DE89-F1
#
_entry.id   AF-A0A7Y0DE89-F1
#
_cell.length_a   1.000
_cell.length_b   1.000
_cell.length_c   1.000
_cell.angle_alpha   90.00
_cell.angle_beta   90.00
_cell.angle_gamma   90.00
#
_symmetry.space_group_name_H-M   'P 1'
#
loop_
_entity.id
_entity.type
_entity.pdbx_description
1 polymer ?
#
loop_
_entity_poly.entity_id
_entity_poly.type
_entity_poly.pdbx_seq_one_letter_code
_entity_poly.pdbx_strand_id
1 'polypeptide(L)'
;MSGTSFEAIATAVRQVLSVRGPIAENDLLAVLVADGIDLGPDPEDMLTDILNEDAELVMPLADERWAWIPALLDGRIFTHRLSALEAEHDMIGFGPDLAPLSMLTESQTYQRLTDGSPIADVSPFLDGDILAERGVPEMVVGDDGVLLLQPGQFATLGVGAGDLVGLRVTAAGFELAAAGELTTCEIGPALAAVLDLRPDRPEMLDVAVWTACAADEGLFREPVAPLGELLSAGGLAQEGDWVARGGFDFGTWRVHGRIETIAARYELHDDEALAVLATVRLYEQTAALVDAVTSAQQDGDAEELVGIVSQLFPPQLDPAPSNGDLELDPDRMTVRATLKFLAEPAVAAAVLAETSADEERGAVALGLFAESVEPLAPRAARPALRWLRAKAYEGLGDLEQAEQTYGAAQSRDPSWPLYMIWFCRDPPPPGAARVEGQSQAPRWRVRGGDRGRGGAP
;
A
#
# COMPACT_ATOMS: atom_id res chain seq x y z
N MET A 1 34.18 -24.50 -17.00
CA MET A 1 33.89 -24.55 -15.55
C MET A 1 32.42 -24.20 -15.44
N SER A 2 31.58 -25.16 -15.06
CA SER A 2 30.17 -24.88 -14.83
C SER A 2 30.10 -24.16 -13.49
N GLY A 3 29.64 -22.90 -13.48
CA GLY A 3 29.44 -22.14 -12.24
C GLY A 3 28.45 -22.85 -11.32
N THR A 4 28.51 -22.55 -10.03
CA THR A 4 27.54 -23.03 -9.04
C THR A 4 26.15 -22.56 -9.48
N SER A 5 25.14 -23.44 -9.43
CA SER A 5 23.78 -23.02 -9.78
C SER A 5 23.22 -22.06 -8.72
N PHE A 6 22.33 -21.18 -9.16
CA PHE A 6 21.66 -20.20 -8.31
C PHE A 6 21.07 -20.83 -7.02
N GLU A 7 20.31 -21.92 -7.16
CA GLU A 7 19.73 -22.69 -6.06
C GLU A 7 20.78 -23.26 -5.07
N ALA A 8 21.95 -23.68 -5.59
CA ALA A 8 23.02 -24.20 -4.75
C ALA A 8 23.70 -23.09 -3.95
N ILE A 9 23.81 -21.88 -4.50
CA ILE A 9 24.30 -20.71 -3.78
C ILE A 9 23.28 -20.27 -2.72
N ALA A 10 21.99 -20.20 -3.05
CA ALA A 10 20.93 -19.91 -2.08
C ALA A 10 20.92 -20.91 -0.91
N THR A 11 21.17 -22.20 -1.19
CA THR A 11 21.32 -23.23 -0.17
C THR A 11 22.55 -22.99 0.71
N ALA A 12 23.69 -22.61 0.11
CA ALA A 12 24.90 -22.26 0.85
C ALA A 12 24.70 -21.04 1.74
N VAL A 13 24.00 -20.00 1.25
CA VAL A 13 23.62 -18.82 2.04
C VAL A 13 22.83 -19.22 3.27
N ARG A 14 21.75 -20.00 3.11
CA ARG A 14 20.96 -20.51 4.25
C ARG A 14 21.81 -21.29 5.24
N GLN A 15 22.70 -22.15 4.74
CA GLN A 15 23.60 -22.93 5.60
C GLN A 15 24.53 -22.02 6.42
N VAL A 16 25.15 -21.02 5.78
CA VAL A 16 26.03 -20.06 6.47
C VAL A 16 25.24 -19.30 7.54
N LEU A 17 24.07 -18.76 7.20
CA LEU A 17 23.23 -17.99 8.12
C LEU A 17 22.68 -18.85 9.27
N SER A 18 22.37 -20.13 9.02
CA SER A 18 21.94 -21.07 10.07
C SER A 18 23.01 -21.33 11.13
N VAL A 19 24.29 -21.33 10.74
CA VAL A 19 25.41 -21.69 11.63
C VAL A 19 26.02 -20.45 12.27
N ARG A 20 26.17 -19.37 11.52
CA ARG A 20 26.84 -18.15 11.97
C ARG A 20 25.88 -17.10 12.53
N GLY A 21 24.58 -17.27 12.30
CA GLY A 21 23.57 -16.27 12.62
C GLY A 21 23.63 -15.07 11.66
N PRO A 22 22.96 -13.96 12.03
CA PRO A 22 22.85 -12.79 11.16
C PRO A 22 24.18 -12.10 10.89
N ILE A 23 24.43 -11.76 9.62
CA ILE A 23 25.72 -11.20 9.16
C ILE A 23 25.51 -10.16 8.05
N ALA A 24 26.41 -9.19 7.92
CA ALA A 24 26.38 -8.21 6.84
C ALA A 24 26.66 -8.88 5.47
N GLU A 25 26.10 -8.32 4.40
CA GLU A 25 26.21 -8.88 3.04
C GLU A 25 27.68 -9.03 2.58
N ASN A 26 28.51 -8.01 2.81
CA ASN A 26 29.94 -8.05 2.48
C ASN A 26 30.69 -9.19 3.20
N ASP A 27 30.33 -9.46 4.45
CA ASP A 27 30.94 -10.52 5.24
C ASP A 27 30.40 -11.90 4.83
N LEU A 28 29.11 -12.00 4.48
CA LEU A 28 28.51 -13.21 3.89
C LEU A 28 29.23 -13.58 2.59
N LEU A 29 29.45 -12.60 1.71
CA LEU A 29 30.20 -12.77 0.48
C LEU A 29 31.60 -13.33 0.75
N ALA A 30 32.34 -12.73 1.69
CA ALA A 30 33.67 -13.18 2.06
C ALA A 30 33.67 -14.63 2.59
N VAL A 31 32.64 -15.03 3.35
CA VAL A 31 32.50 -16.40 3.85
C VAL A 31 32.23 -17.38 2.71
N LEU A 32 31.30 -17.07 1.81
CA LEU A 32 30.97 -17.95 0.67
C LEU A 32 32.18 -18.18 -0.24
N VAL A 33 32.93 -17.11 -0.53
CA VAL A 33 34.17 -17.21 -1.32
C VAL A 33 35.23 -18.03 -0.60
N ALA A 34 35.40 -17.84 0.71
CA ALA A 34 36.34 -18.62 1.52
C ALA A 34 35.98 -20.12 1.57
N ASP A 35 34.68 -20.43 1.55
CA ASP A 35 34.17 -21.80 1.49
C ASP A 35 34.21 -22.40 0.07
N GLY A 36 34.71 -21.63 -0.91
CA GLY A 36 34.96 -22.08 -2.28
C GLY A 36 33.72 -22.07 -3.18
N ILE A 37 32.67 -21.34 -2.81
CA ILE A 37 31.48 -21.15 -3.63
C ILE A 37 31.79 -20.22 -4.79
N ASP A 38 31.62 -20.70 -6.02
CA ASP A 38 31.80 -19.89 -7.24
C ASP A 38 30.52 -19.12 -7.54
N LEU A 39 30.55 -17.80 -7.30
CA LEU A 39 29.47 -16.83 -7.54
C LEU A 39 29.54 -16.21 -8.95
N GLY A 40 30.51 -16.59 -9.78
CA GLY A 40 30.66 -16.05 -11.14
C GLY A 40 31.46 -14.74 -11.21
N PRO A 41 31.33 -14.00 -12.32
CA PRO A 41 32.21 -12.86 -12.64
C PRO A 41 31.94 -11.62 -11.77
N ASP A 42 30.69 -11.41 -11.36
CA ASP A 42 30.21 -10.27 -10.58
C ASP A 42 29.55 -10.80 -9.30
N PRO A 43 30.35 -11.17 -8.28
CA PRO A 43 29.86 -11.94 -7.15
C PRO A 43 29.05 -11.12 -6.14
N GLU A 44 29.24 -9.79 -6.13
CA GLU A 44 28.41 -8.85 -5.35
C GLU A 44 26.98 -8.83 -5.92
N ASP A 45 26.83 -8.49 -7.20
CA ASP A 45 25.52 -8.47 -7.88
C ASP A 45 24.80 -9.82 -7.79
N MET A 46 25.53 -10.93 -8.01
CA MET A 46 24.96 -12.28 -7.87
C MET A 46 24.44 -12.55 -6.45
N LEU A 47 25.16 -12.13 -5.41
CA LEU A 47 24.70 -12.32 -4.03
C LEU A 47 23.48 -11.45 -3.73
N THR A 48 23.50 -10.19 -4.17
CA THR A 48 22.37 -9.27 -4.03
C THR A 48 21.10 -9.84 -4.69
N ASP A 49 21.22 -10.36 -5.91
CA ASP A 49 20.10 -10.99 -6.63
C ASP A 49 19.55 -12.21 -5.85
N ILE A 50 20.43 -13.07 -5.33
CA ILE A 50 20.04 -14.24 -4.52
C ILE A 50 19.27 -13.83 -3.27
N LEU A 51 19.78 -12.84 -2.55
CA LEU A 51 19.18 -12.35 -1.31
C LEU A 51 17.82 -11.70 -1.56
N ASN A 52 17.62 -11.07 -2.72
CA ASN A 52 16.37 -10.39 -3.06
C ASN A 52 15.31 -11.31 -3.67
N GLU A 53 15.70 -12.35 -4.43
CA GLU A 53 14.74 -13.08 -5.29
C GLU A 53 14.42 -14.52 -4.84
N ASP A 54 15.35 -15.23 -4.20
CA ASP A 54 15.30 -16.71 -4.24
C ASP A 54 15.77 -17.40 -2.93
N ALA A 55 16.28 -16.63 -1.97
CA ALA A 55 16.67 -17.14 -0.67
C ALA A 55 15.45 -17.20 0.26
N GLU A 56 14.64 -18.27 0.14
CA GLU A 56 13.44 -18.51 0.97
C GLU A 56 13.68 -18.21 2.46
N LEU A 57 12.92 -17.24 3.00
CA LEU A 57 12.96 -16.76 4.38
C LEU A 57 14.31 -16.17 4.84
N VAL A 58 15.14 -15.72 3.90
CA VAL A 58 16.33 -14.90 4.20
C VAL A 58 15.94 -13.44 4.07
N MET A 59 15.97 -12.72 5.20
CA MET A 59 15.46 -11.36 5.29
C MET A 59 16.53 -10.37 5.77
N PRO A 60 16.49 -9.12 5.28
CA PRO A 60 17.30 -8.05 5.86
C PRO A 60 16.74 -7.65 7.22
N LEU A 61 17.66 -7.32 8.13
CA LEU A 61 17.37 -6.72 9.43
C LEU A 61 17.47 -5.20 9.35
N ALA A 62 16.96 -4.50 10.36
CA ALA A 62 16.99 -3.03 10.40
C ALA A 62 18.42 -2.46 10.44
N ASP A 63 19.40 -3.27 10.84
CA ASP A 63 20.83 -2.94 10.91
C ASP A 63 21.66 -3.48 9.73
N GLU A 64 21.02 -3.75 8.59
CA GLU A 64 21.64 -4.16 7.32
C GLU A 64 22.29 -5.56 7.33
N ARG A 65 22.15 -6.30 8.44
CA ARG A 65 22.49 -7.73 8.47
C ARG A 65 21.40 -8.55 7.79
N TRP A 66 21.79 -9.67 7.20
CA TRP A 66 20.87 -10.66 6.66
C TRP A 66 20.74 -11.83 7.63
N ALA A 67 19.52 -12.33 7.81
CA ALA A 67 19.22 -13.44 8.69
C ALA A 67 18.36 -14.48 7.97
N TRP A 68 18.62 -15.76 8.24
CA TRP A 68 17.66 -16.81 7.88
C TRP A 68 16.67 -16.96 9.03
N ILE A 69 15.43 -16.51 8.80
CA ILE A 69 14.40 -16.35 9.83
C ILE A 69 14.09 -17.66 10.60
N PRO A 70 13.99 -18.84 9.95
CA PRO A 70 13.87 -20.13 10.64
C PRO A 70 14.90 -20.37 11.75
N ALA A 71 16.19 -20.20 11.44
CA ALA A 71 17.26 -20.40 12.42
C ALA A 71 17.34 -19.28 13.44
N LEU A 72 17.01 -18.04 13.03
CA LEU A 72 16.93 -16.93 13.96
C LEU A 72 15.89 -17.28 15.02
N LEU A 73 14.65 -17.57 14.64
CA LEU A 73 13.53 -17.76 15.56
C LEU A 73 13.46 -19.12 16.26
N ASP A 74 14.27 -20.10 15.86
CA ASP A 74 14.24 -21.45 16.44
C ASP A 74 14.28 -21.46 17.98
N GLY A 75 13.30 -22.12 18.59
CA GLY A 75 13.12 -22.24 20.02
C GLY A 75 12.52 -21.00 20.71
N ARG A 76 12.20 -19.92 20.00
CA ARG A 76 11.48 -18.77 20.56
C ARG A 76 9.98 -19.00 20.63
N ILE A 77 9.34 -18.38 21.62
CA ILE A 77 7.93 -18.54 21.98
C ILE A 77 7.25 -17.18 21.95
N PHE A 78 6.29 -17.03 21.04
CA PHE A 78 5.42 -15.87 20.99
C PHE A 78 4.08 -16.22 21.62
N THR A 79 3.59 -15.37 22.52
CA THR A 79 2.36 -15.61 23.26
C THR A 79 1.25 -14.72 22.75
N HIS A 80 0.05 -15.25 22.74
CA HIS A 80 -1.14 -14.54 22.28
C HIS A 80 -2.32 -14.83 23.21
N ARG A 81 -3.14 -13.80 23.45
CA ARG A 81 -4.30 -13.89 24.34
C ARG A 81 -5.56 -14.13 23.52
N LEU A 82 -6.15 -15.30 23.69
CA LEU A 82 -7.33 -15.70 22.92
C LEU A 82 -8.53 -14.81 23.24
N SER A 83 -9.13 -14.23 22.22
CA SER A 83 -10.48 -13.69 22.30
C SER A 83 -11.53 -14.80 22.33
N ALA A 84 -12.78 -14.43 22.63
CA ALA A 84 -13.89 -15.39 22.59
C ALA A 84 -14.12 -15.98 21.19
N LEU A 85 -13.96 -15.17 20.14
CA LEU A 85 -14.17 -15.59 18.76
C LEU A 85 -13.02 -16.48 18.28
N GLU A 86 -11.78 -16.18 18.63
CA GLU A 86 -10.63 -17.03 18.34
C GLU A 86 -10.76 -18.41 18.98
N ALA A 87 -11.16 -18.45 20.26
CA ALA A 87 -11.41 -19.70 20.96
C ALA A 87 -12.60 -20.49 20.37
N GLU A 88 -13.64 -19.81 19.88
CA GLU A 88 -14.83 -20.44 19.28
C GLU A 88 -14.53 -21.06 17.91
N HIS A 89 -13.71 -20.41 17.09
CA HIS A 89 -13.46 -20.80 15.70
C HIS A 89 -12.11 -21.52 15.48
N ASP A 90 -11.35 -21.77 16.54
CA ASP A 90 -9.99 -22.33 16.49
C ASP A 90 -9.10 -21.56 15.50
N MET A 91 -9.05 -20.24 15.68
CA MET A 91 -8.23 -19.33 14.90
C MET A 91 -7.39 -18.42 15.79
N ILE A 92 -6.30 -17.88 15.25
CA ILE A 92 -5.48 -16.87 15.93
C ILE A 92 -5.21 -15.72 14.95
N GLY A 93 -5.56 -14.49 15.30
CA GLY A 93 -5.14 -13.33 14.53
C GLY A 93 -3.64 -13.12 14.64
N PHE A 94 -2.97 -12.73 13.54
CA PHE A 94 -1.54 -12.43 13.61
C PHE A 94 -1.30 -11.27 14.58
N GLY A 95 -1.87 -10.11 14.24
CA GLY A 95 -1.73 -8.88 15.00
C GLY A 95 -0.28 -8.58 15.43
N PRO A 96 -0.06 -7.77 16.46
CA PRO A 96 1.30 -7.52 16.95
C PRO A 96 1.95 -8.77 17.55
N ASP A 97 1.17 -9.67 18.13
CA ASP A 97 1.70 -10.78 18.93
C ASP A 97 2.43 -11.82 18.08
N LEU A 98 1.90 -12.09 16.87
CA LEU A 98 2.45 -13.09 15.96
C LEU A 98 2.98 -12.49 14.65
N ALA A 99 2.99 -11.15 14.47
CA ALA A 99 3.61 -10.50 13.32
C ALA A 99 5.02 -11.04 12.99
N PRO A 100 5.92 -11.29 13.96
CA PRO A 100 7.25 -11.85 13.68
C PRO A 100 7.24 -13.27 13.08
N LEU A 101 6.10 -13.96 13.09
CA LEU A 101 5.93 -15.33 12.58
C LEU A 101 5.23 -15.38 11.21
N SER A 102 4.63 -14.28 10.73
CA SER A 102 3.81 -14.27 9.50
C SER A 102 4.59 -14.77 8.28
N MET A 103 5.82 -14.31 8.08
CA MET A 103 6.61 -14.79 6.94
C MET A 103 6.89 -16.29 6.98
N LEU A 104 6.98 -16.91 8.16
CA LEU A 104 7.25 -18.35 8.24
C LEU A 104 6.12 -19.17 7.59
N THR A 105 4.86 -18.73 7.68
CA THR A 105 3.71 -19.48 7.15
C THR A 105 3.63 -19.53 5.64
N GLU A 106 4.43 -18.74 4.93
CA GLU A 106 4.63 -18.87 3.48
C GLU A 106 5.34 -20.19 3.11
N SER A 107 6.16 -20.73 4.03
CA SER A 107 6.83 -22.00 3.83
C SER A 107 5.99 -23.18 4.29
N GLN A 108 5.90 -24.22 3.46
CA GLN A 108 5.14 -25.44 3.76
C GLN A 108 5.56 -26.10 5.08
N THR A 109 6.80 -25.91 5.52
CA THR A 109 7.32 -26.44 6.80
C THR A 109 6.55 -25.90 8.00
N TYR A 110 6.10 -24.65 7.95
CA TYR A 110 5.43 -23.96 9.04
C TYR A 110 3.90 -23.91 8.90
N GLN A 111 3.35 -24.44 7.81
CA GLN A 111 1.90 -24.69 7.62
C GLN A 111 1.42 -25.96 8.36
N ARG A 112 2.09 -26.31 9.46
CA ARG A 112 1.79 -27.47 10.31
C ARG A 112 2.32 -27.29 11.72
N LEU A 113 1.62 -27.93 12.65
CA LEU A 113 2.08 -28.15 14.00
C LEU A 113 3.09 -29.31 14.04
N THR A 114 3.88 -29.37 15.11
CA THR A 114 4.86 -30.45 15.34
C THR A 114 4.22 -31.84 15.50
N ASP A 115 2.93 -31.91 15.80
CA ASP A 115 2.17 -33.17 15.83
C ASP A 115 1.65 -33.61 14.44
N GLY A 116 1.92 -32.80 13.40
CA GLY A 116 1.52 -33.02 12.02
C GLY A 116 0.16 -32.41 11.64
N SER A 117 -0.57 -31.82 12.58
CA SER A 117 -1.83 -31.14 12.29
C SER A 117 -1.60 -29.92 11.39
N PRO A 118 -2.40 -29.69 10.35
CA PRO A 118 -2.19 -28.57 9.44
C PRO A 118 -2.58 -27.24 10.10
N ILE A 119 -1.88 -26.19 9.69
CA ILE A 119 -2.21 -24.78 9.98
C ILE A 119 -2.38 -24.10 8.63
N ALA A 120 -3.46 -23.35 8.46
CA ALA A 120 -3.68 -22.55 7.25
C ALA A 120 -3.55 -21.07 7.60
N ASP A 121 -2.71 -20.37 6.86
CA ASP A 121 -2.69 -18.91 6.82
C ASP A 121 -3.78 -18.46 5.84
N VAL A 122 -4.78 -17.74 6.33
CA VAL A 122 -5.94 -17.34 5.54
C VAL A 122 -6.21 -15.85 5.66
N SER A 123 -6.47 -15.23 4.51
CA SER A 123 -6.82 -13.80 4.41
C SER A 123 -8.29 -13.65 4.04
N PRO A 124 -9.02 -12.67 4.61
CA PRO A 124 -10.42 -12.45 4.25
C PRO A 124 -10.58 -12.04 2.78
N PHE A 125 -9.57 -11.41 2.18
CA PHE A 125 -9.61 -10.96 0.80
C PHE A 125 -9.39 -12.07 -0.23
N LEU A 126 -8.63 -13.11 0.12
CA LEU A 126 -8.26 -14.20 -0.79
C LEU A 126 -9.03 -15.48 -0.50
N ASP A 127 -9.34 -15.75 0.77
CA ASP A 127 -9.83 -17.04 1.28
C ASP A 127 -11.17 -16.90 2.01
N GLY A 128 -11.98 -15.90 1.63
CA GLY A 128 -13.29 -15.65 2.24
C GLY A 128 -14.25 -16.85 2.18
N ASP A 129 -14.11 -17.71 1.17
CA ASP A 129 -14.86 -18.96 1.06
C ASP A 129 -14.47 -19.97 2.15
N ILE A 130 -13.17 -20.13 2.43
CA ILE A 130 -12.67 -21.01 3.50
C ILE A 130 -13.18 -20.52 4.88
N LEU A 131 -13.14 -19.21 5.11
CA LEU A 131 -13.64 -18.60 6.33
C LEU A 131 -15.16 -18.78 6.48
N ALA A 132 -15.91 -18.59 5.40
CA ALA A 132 -17.36 -18.79 5.37
C ALA A 132 -17.75 -20.25 5.63
N GLU A 133 -17.00 -21.22 5.08
CA GLU A 133 -17.21 -22.65 5.36
C GLU A 133 -16.98 -22.99 6.84
N ARG A 134 -16.03 -22.31 7.50
CA ARG A 134 -15.79 -22.41 8.94
C ARG A 134 -16.78 -21.63 9.80
N GLY A 135 -17.68 -20.86 9.17
CA GLY A 135 -18.62 -19.99 9.85
C GLY A 135 -17.96 -18.81 10.57
N VAL A 136 -16.75 -18.42 10.15
CA VAL A 136 -16.03 -17.26 10.68
C VAL A 136 -16.58 -16.00 10.00
N PRO A 137 -17.10 -15.02 10.74
CA PRO A 137 -17.57 -13.79 10.13
C PRO A 137 -16.39 -12.96 9.61
N GLU A 138 -16.45 -12.49 8.37
CA GLU A 138 -15.37 -11.69 7.74
C GLU A 138 -14.97 -10.47 8.57
N MET A 139 -15.93 -9.80 9.21
CA MET A 139 -15.66 -8.62 10.07
C MET A 139 -14.79 -8.92 11.30
N VAL A 140 -14.59 -10.19 11.63
CA VAL A 140 -13.79 -10.64 12.79
C VAL A 140 -12.34 -10.86 12.40
N VAL A 141 -12.08 -11.13 11.12
CA VAL A 141 -10.74 -11.35 10.59
C VAL A 141 -10.17 -9.97 10.26
N GLY A 142 -9.10 -9.58 10.96
CA GLY A 142 -8.38 -8.35 10.64
C GLY A 142 -7.76 -8.41 9.24
N ASP A 143 -7.34 -7.26 8.71
CA ASP A 143 -6.73 -7.17 7.38
C ASP A 143 -5.45 -8.05 7.25
N ASP A 144 -4.78 -8.30 8.38
CA ASP A 144 -3.52 -9.05 8.48
C ASP A 144 -3.71 -10.58 8.41
N GLY A 145 -4.96 -11.06 8.27
CA GLY A 145 -5.27 -12.50 8.19
C GLY A 145 -5.24 -13.23 9.55
N VAL A 146 -5.50 -14.53 9.50
CA VAL A 146 -5.54 -15.41 10.68
C VAL A 146 -4.87 -16.76 10.42
N LEU A 147 -4.30 -17.33 11.47
CA LEU A 147 -3.91 -18.74 11.52
C LEU A 147 -5.12 -19.59 11.87
N LEU A 148 -5.59 -20.37 10.92
CA LEU A 148 -6.69 -21.30 11.09
C LEU A 148 -6.17 -22.68 11.50
N LEU A 149 -6.64 -23.17 12.65
CA LEU A 149 -6.29 -24.47 13.20
C LEU A 149 -7.36 -25.52 12.89
N GLN A 150 -7.06 -26.77 13.22
CA GLN A 150 -8.07 -27.83 13.20
C GLN A 150 -9.18 -27.55 14.23
N PRO A 151 -10.45 -27.84 13.93
CA PRO A 151 -11.53 -27.66 14.88
C PRO A 151 -11.31 -28.46 16.17
N GLY A 152 -11.53 -27.84 17.32
CA GLY A 152 -11.35 -28.41 18.65
C GLY A 152 -9.90 -28.43 19.15
N GLN A 153 -8.98 -27.74 18.48
CA GLN A 153 -7.57 -27.67 18.89
C GLN A 153 -7.44 -27.01 20.27
N PHE A 154 -8.10 -25.88 20.51
CA PHE A 154 -8.05 -25.18 21.80
C PHE A 154 -8.77 -25.97 22.91
N ALA A 155 -9.89 -26.60 22.57
CA ALA A 155 -10.60 -27.49 23.51
C ALA A 155 -9.71 -28.67 23.95
N THR A 156 -8.90 -29.22 23.05
CA THR A 156 -7.95 -30.31 23.34
C THR A 156 -6.80 -29.81 24.24
N LEU A 157 -6.33 -28.58 24.03
CA LEU A 157 -5.34 -27.93 24.87
C LEU A 157 -5.91 -27.47 26.23
N GLY A 158 -7.24 -27.42 26.38
CA GLY A 158 -7.92 -27.00 27.60
C GLY A 158 -7.85 -25.49 27.86
N VAL A 159 -7.69 -24.70 26.79
CA VAL A 159 -7.63 -23.23 26.84
C VAL A 159 -8.89 -22.63 26.22
N GLY A 160 -9.28 -21.44 26.68
CA GLY A 160 -10.42 -20.70 26.14
C GLY A 160 -10.20 -19.19 26.13
N ALA A 161 -11.31 -18.46 26.02
CA ALA A 161 -11.29 -17.00 25.97
C ALA A 161 -10.58 -16.38 27.18
N GLY A 162 -9.60 -15.52 26.93
CA GLY A 162 -8.78 -14.81 27.92
C GLY A 162 -7.50 -15.54 28.32
N ASP A 163 -7.41 -16.85 28.03
CA ASP A 163 -6.21 -17.64 28.27
C ASP A 163 -5.11 -17.30 27.25
N LEU A 164 -3.87 -17.60 27.63
CA LEU A 164 -2.71 -17.40 26.78
C LEU A 164 -2.31 -18.71 26.12
N VAL A 165 -2.03 -18.64 24.83
CA VAL A 165 -1.36 -19.69 24.07
C VAL A 165 0.03 -19.23 23.68
N GLY A 166 0.97 -20.17 23.56
CA GLY A 166 2.30 -19.93 23.06
C GLY A 166 2.54 -20.71 21.76
N LEU A 167 3.05 -20.03 20.74
CA LEU A 167 3.59 -20.65 19.54
C LEU A 167 5.11 -20.66 19.64
N ARG A 168 5.68 -21.85 19.81
CA ARG A 168 7.13 -22.06 19.75
C ARG A 168 7.54 -22.40 18.32
N VAL A 169 8.53 -21.69 17.81
CA VAL A 169 9.14 -22.00 16.50
C VAL A 169 10.10 -23.19 16.66
N THR A 170 9.99 -24.16 15.76
CA THR A 170 10.93 -25.29 15.69
C THR A 170 11.35 -25.53 14.25
N ALA A 171 12.42 -26.29 14.04
CA ALA A 171 12.82 -26.75 12.71
C ALA A 171 11.76 -27.61 11.97
N ALA A 172 10.74 -28.13 12.67
CA ALA A 172 9.70 -28.98 12.09
C ALA A 172 8.34 -28.28 11.90
N GLY A 173 8.25 -26.98 12.21
CA GLY A 173 7.00 -26.21 12.23
C GLY A 173 6.75 -25.58 13.60
N PHE A 174 5.48 -25.31 13.91
CA PHE A 174 5.11 -24.67 15.18
C PHE A 174 4.71 -25.70 16.26
N GLU A 175 5.16 -25.50 17.49
CA GLU A 175 4.59 -26.17 18.66
C GLU A 175 3.60 -25.21 19.32
N LEU A 176 2.32 -25.59 19.36
CA LEU A 176 1.26 -24.84 20.02
C LEU A 176 0.98 -25.43 21.40
N ALA A 177 1.05 -24.61 22.44
CA ALA A 177 0.76 -25.03 23.81
C ALA A 177 0.03 -23.93 24.59
N ALA A 178 -0.65 -24.31 25.67
CA ALA A 178 -1.08 -23.34 26.68
C ALA A 178 0.16 -22.63 27.25
N ALA A 179 0.14 -21.29 27.33
CA ALA A 179 1.26 -20.56 27.89
C ALA A 179 1.38 -20.89 29.39
N GLY A 180 2.59 -21.25 29.81
CA GLY A 180 2.91 -21.50 31.21
C GLY A 180 3.00 -20.20 32.02
N GLU A 181 3.74 -20.26 33.13
CA GLU A 181 4.06 -19.06 33.90
C GLU A 181 4.89 -18.10 33.06
N LEU A 182 4.46 -16.84 32.97
CA LEU A 182 5.13 -15.84 32.16
C LEU A 182 6.39 -15.34 32.85
N THR A 183 7.45 -15.23 32.07
CA THR A 183 8.71 -14.60 32.48
C THR A 183 8.65 -13.11 32.17
N THR A 184 9.32 -12.32 33.01
CA THR A 184 9.49 -10.89 32.77
C THR A 184 10.48 -10.65 31.63
N CYS A 185 10.13 -9.77 30.70
CA CYS A 185 10.94 -9.44 29.54
C CYS A 185 10.84 -7.95 29.26
N GLU A 186 11.98 -7.28 29.13
CA GLU A 186 12.09 -5.85 28.85
C GLU A 186 12.58 -5.65 27.41
N ILE A 187 11.67 -5.84 26.44
CA ILE A 187 12.00 -5.69 25.02
C ILE A 187 11.99 -4.22 24.56
N GLY A 188 11.28 -3.34 25.28
CA GLY A 188 11.15 -1.92 24.95
C GLY A 188 12.49 -1.23 24.65
N PRO A 189 13.52 -1.33 25.52
CA PRO A 189 14.84 -0.77 25.26
C PRO A 189 15.56 -1.33 24.04
N ALA A 190 15.37 -2.62 23.73
CA ALA A 190 15.98 -3.25 22.56
C ALA A 190 15.35 -2.72 21.25
N LEU A 191 14.02 -2.69 21.18
CA LEU A 191 13.30 -2.12 20.02
C LEU A 191 13.54 -0.62 19.87
N ALA A 192 13.60 0.10 20.98
CA ALA A 192 14.01 1.50 21.02
C ALA A 192 15.37 1.73 20.34
N ALA A 193 16.37 0.88 20.62
CA ALA A 193 17.69 0.99 20.00
C ALA A 193 17.65 0.71 18.50
N VAL A 194 16.80 -0.22 18.05
CA VAL A 194 16.58 -0.49 16.62
C VAL A 194 15.95 0.72 15.93
N LEU A 195 14.91 1.31 16.52
CA LEU A 195 14.22 2.47 15.98
C LEU A 195 15.11 3.72 15.94
N ASP A 196 16.08 3.84 16.84
CA ASP A 196 17.03 4.95 16.85
C ASP A 196 18.04 4.89 15.70
N LEU A 197 18.16 3.76 14.99
CA LEU A 197 18.96 3.69 13.77
C LEU A 197 18.38 4.62 12.68
N ARG A 198 17.05 4.77 12.63
CA ARG A 198 16.31 5.50 11.59
C ARG A 198 15.10 6.25 12.18
N PRO A 199 15.32 7.33 12.96
CA PRO A 199 14.27 7.96 13.77
C PRO A 199 13.21 8.72 12.95
N ASP A 200 13.45 8.94 11.67
CA ASP A 200 12.59 9.67 10.73
C ASP A 200 11.52 8.80 10.06
N ARG A 201 11.57 7.48 10.24
CA ARG A 201 10.59 6.53 9.70
C ARG A 201 10.21 5.46 10.73
N PRO A 202 9.01 4.88 10.63
CA PRO A 202 8.69 3.68 11.39
C PRO A 202 9.46 2.47 10.82
N GLU A 203 9.54 1.41 11.60
CA GLU A 203 10.06 0.12 11.18
C GLU A 203 8.94 -0.91 11.13
N MET A 204 9.05 -1.93 10.28
CA MET A 204 8.15 -3.06 10.35
C MET A 204 8.40 -3.85 11.65
N LEU A 205 7.32 -4.25 12.33
CA LEU A 205 7.37 -4.83 13.67
C LEU A 205 8.15 -6.15 13.69
N ASP A 206 7.91 -7.00 12.69
CA ASP A 206 8.64 -8.24 12.47
C ASP A 206 10.14 -8.00 12.33
N VAL A 207 10.57 -7.09 11.45
CA VAL A 207 11.97 -6.70 11.24
C VAL A 207 12.59 -6.14 12.51
N ALA A 208 11.88 -5.28 13.25
CA ALA A 208 12.36 -4.72 14.50
C ALA A 208 12.59 -5.81 15.56
N VAL A 209 11.66 -6.77 15.68
CA VAL A 209 11.76 -7.90 16.60
C VAL A 209 12.86 -8.86 16.19
N TRP A 210 13.00 -9.17 14.90
CA TRP A 210 14.09 -10.01 14.39
C TRP A 210 15.44 -9.37 14.68
N THR A 211 15.55 -8.05 14.50
CA THR A 211 16.78 -7.31 14.80
C THR A 211 17.10 -7.35 16.30
N ALA A 212 16.11 -7.16 17.17
CA ALA A 212 16.29 -7.30 18.61
C ALA A 212 16.72 -8.74 19.00
N CYS A 213 16.08 -9.74 18.40
CA CYS A 213 16.40 -11.16 18.56
C CYS A 213 17.81 -11.52 18.05
N ALA A 214 18.30 -10.83 17.02
CA ALA A 214 19.65 -10.98 16.50
C ALA A 214 20.70 -10.33 17.42
N ALA A 215 20.30 -9.39 18.27
CA ALA A 215 21.15 -8.75 19.26
C ALA A 215 21.17 -9.50 20.62
N ASP A 216 20.07 -10.18 20.96
CA ASP A 216 19.94 -10.95 22.21
C ASP A 216 19.33 -12.34 21.95
N GLU A 217 20.17 -13.37 22.06
CA GLU A 217 19.80 -14.78 21.88
C GLU A 217 18.78 -15.27 22.94
N GLY A 218 18.73 -14.63 24.11
CA GLY A 218 17.85 -14.98 25.22
C GLY A 218 16.41 -14.49 25.07
N LEU A 219 16.15 -13.54 24.17
CA LEU A 219 14.80 -12.99 23.99
C LEU A 219 13.83 -14.07 23.51
N PHE A 220 12.65 -14.10 24.14
CA PHE A 220 11.53 -15.00 23.86
C PHE A 220 11.83 -16.50 24.01
N ARG A 221 12.89 -16.89 24.70
CA ARG A 221 13.18 -18.33 24.95
C ARG A 221 12.21 -18.97 25.93
N GLU A 222 11.66 -18.16 26.83
CA GLU A 222 10.58 -18.53 27.75
C GLU A 222 9.31 -17.77 27.37
N PRO A 223 8.11 -18.27 27.74
CA PRO A 223 6.87 -17.55 27.51
C PRO A 223 6.89 -16.19 28.24
N VAL A 224 6.58 -15.12 27.52
CA VAL A 224 6.52 -13.74 28.05
C VAL A 224 5.11 -13.17 27.84
N ALA A 225 4.85 -11.93 28.27
CA ALA A 225 3.60 -11.26 27.91
C ALA A 225 3.48 -11.07 26.39
N PRO A 226 2.25 -11.05 25.83
CA PRO A 226 2.03 -10.80 24.40
C PRO A 226 2.74 -9.54 23.91
N LEU A 227 3.23 -9.56 22.66
CA LEU A 227 4.07 -8.49 22.15
C LEU A 227 3.36 -7.15 22.16
N GLY A 228 2.06 -7.09 21.84
CA GLY A 228 1.28 -5.86 21.90
C GLY A 228 1.25 -5.23 23.32
N GLU A 229 1.21 -6.07 24.36
CA GLU A 229 1.29 -5.62 25.76
C GLU A 229 2.70 -5.09 26.08
N LEU A 230 3.75 -5.77 25.59
CA LEU A 230 5.14 -5.36 25.79
C LEU A 230 5.49 -4.05 25.08
N LEU A 231 4.99 -3.84 23.85
CA LEU A 231 5.17 -2.59 23.10
C LEU A 231 4.53 -1.41 23.84
N SER A 232 3.30 -1.61 24.31
CA SER A 232 2.55 -0.62 25.08
C SER A 232 3.26 -0.26 26.39
N ALA A 233 3.75 -1.27 27.13
CA ALA A 233 4.52 -1.06 28.35
C ALA A 233 5.86 -0.35 28.09
N GLY A 234 6.48 -0.59 26.93
CA GLY A 234 7.72 0.04 26.48
C GLY A 234 7.57 1.49 25.99
N GLY A 235 6.35 2.02 25.91
CA GLY A 235 6.09 3.37 25.41
C GLY A 235 6.34 3.53 23.91
N LEU A 236 6.23 2.44 23.15
CA LEU A 236 6.32 2.43 21.70
C LEU A 236 4.94 2.65 21.09
N ALA A 237 4.89 3.28 19.92
CA ALA A 237 3.67 3.47 19.14
C ALA A 237 3.62 2.41 18.04
N GLN A 238 2.44 1.86 17.81
CA GLN A 238 2.19 0.84 16.78
C GLN A 238 0.95 1.22 15.96
N GLU A 239 1.02 1.06 14.64
CA GLU A 239 -0.13 1.15 13.74
C GLU A 239 -0.02 0.10 12.63
N GLY A 240 -0.90 -0.91 12.65
CA GLY A 240 -0.76 -2.11 11.81
C GLY A 240 0.57 -2.81 12.11
N ASP A 241 1.30 -3.17 11.05
CA ASP A 241 2.63 -3.78 11.15
C ASP A 241 3.76 -2.78 11.44
N TRP A 242 3.46 -1.48 11.56
CA TRP A 242 4.49 -0.46 11.77
C TRP A 242 4.67 -0.13 13.25
N VAL A 243 5.93 -0.05 13.68
CA VAL A 243 6.32 0.36 15.04
C VAL A 243 7.24 1.57 15.00
N ALA A 244 7.07 2.48 15.96
CA ALA A 244 7.87 3.69 16.10
C ALA A 244 8.00 4.12 17.56
N ARG A 245 8.81 5.16 17.80
CA ARG A 245 8.90 5.80 19.11
C ARG A 245 7.55 6.42 19.50
N GLY A 246 7.27 6.47 20.80
CA GLY A 246 6.09 7.16 21.32
C GLY A 246 6.01 8.61 20.81
N GLY A 247 4.86 8.99 20.24
CA GLY A 247 4.63 10.31 19.67
C GLY A 247 4.97 10.46 18.18
N PHE A 248 5.35 9.38 17.49
CA PHE A 248 5.53 9.40 16.03
C PHE A 248 4.22 9.70 15.30
N ASP A 249 4.28 10.57 14.29
CA ASP A 249 3.13 10.92 13.45
C ASP A 249 3.08 10.04 12.20
N PHE A 250 2.46 8.88 12.35
CA PHE A 250 2.25 7.94 11.25
C PHE A 250 1.40 8.54 10.13
N GLY A 251 0.45 9.43 10.44
CA GLY A 251 -0.41 10.06 9.45
C GLY A 251 0.39 10.93 8.48
N THR A 252 1.22 11.82 9.02
CA THR A 252 2.12 12.66 8.22
C THR A 252 3.12 11.81 7.43
N TRP A 253 3.72 10.80 8.05
CA TRP A 253 4.65 9.88 7.35
C TRP A 253 3.99 9.17 6.16
N ARG A 254 2.78 8.64 6.34
CA ARG A 254 2.04 7.91 5.29
C ARG A 254 1.68 8.83 4.12
N VAL A 255 1.35 10.10 4.42
CA VAL A 255 1.12 11.13 3.41
C VAL A 255 2.40 11.41 2.61
N HIS A 256 3.54 11.60 3.29
CA HIS A 256 4.83 11.79 2.61
C HIS A 256 5.20 10.60 1.71
N GLY A 257 5.07 9.36 2.20
CA GLY A 257 5.34 8.18 1.39
C GLY A 257 4.42 8.04 0.17
N ARG A 258 3.14 8.43 0.29
CA ARG A 258 2.23 8.49 -0.85
C ARG A 258 2.62 9.57 -1.86
N ILE A 259 3.08 10.73 -1.41
CA ILE A 259 3.59 11.80 -2.28
C ILE A 259 4.82 11.31 -3.05
N GLU A 260 5.79 10.70 -2.39
CA GLU A 260 6.99 10.14 -3.03
C GLU A 260 6.65 9.06 -4.06
N THR A 261 5.71 8.17 -3.73
CA THR A 261 5.25 7.12 -4.65
C THR A 261 4.60 7.70 -5.90
N ILE A 262 3.72 8.69 -5.74
CA ILE A 262 3.05 9.37 -6.86
C ILE A 262 4.07 10.17 -7.69
N ALA A 263 4.98 10.90 -7.03
CA ALA A 263 6.02 11.68 -7.68
C ALA A 263 6.92 10.80 -8.55
N ALA A 264 7.38 9.66 -8.02
CA ALA A 264 8.21 8.71 -8.76
C ALA A 264 7.46 8.05 -9.93
N ARG A 265 6.20 7.64 -9.72
CA ARG A 265 5.39 6.94 -10.74
C ARG A 265 5.07 7.83 -11.94
N TYR A 266 4.78 9.10 -11.70
CA TYR A 266 4.31 10.03 -12.74
C TYR A 266 5.33 11.11 -13.12
N GLU A 267 6.57 11.01 -12.60
CA GLU A 267 7.65 11.99 -12.79
C GLU A 267 7.23 13.42 -12.43
N LEU A 268 6.51 13.56 -11.31
CA LEU A 268 5.99 14.83 -10.81
C LEU A 268 6.87 15.42 -9.71
N HIS A 269 6.79 16.73 -9.50
CA HIS A 269 7.37 17.38 -8.33
C HIS A 269 6.52 17.10 -7.08
N ASP A 270 7.09 17.19 -5.88
CA ASP A 270 6.39 16.91 -4.62
C ASP A 270 5.10 17.73 -4.45
N ASP A 271 5.11 19.01 -4.81
CA ASP A 271 3.93 19.90 -4.76
C ASP A 271 2.82 19.43 -5.71
N GLU A 272 3.20 18.91 -6.90
CA GLU A 272 2.28 18.36 -7.89
C GLU A 272 1.71 17.02 -7.43
N ALA A 273 2.55 16.14 -6.88
CA ALA A 273 2.14 14.85 -6.32
C ALA A 273 1.24 15.01 -5.08
N LEU A 274 1.52 15.98 -4.21
CA LEU A 274 0.63 16.38 -3.12
C LEU A 274 -0.73 16.85 -3.66
N ALA A 275 -0.73 17.62 -4.74
CA ALA A 275 -1.98 18.07 -5.35
C ALA A 275 -2.78 16.91 -5.98
N VAL A 276 -2.10 15.93 -6.60
CA VAL A 276 -2.73 14.66 -7.05
C VAL A 276 -3.37 13.96 -5.85
N LEU A 277 -2.61 13.68 -4.80
CA LEU A 277 -3.09 12.98 -3.60
C LEU A 277 -4.31 13.68 -2.98
N ALA A 278 -4.24 15.00 -2.78
CA ALA A 278 -5.35 15.77 -2.23
C ALA A 278 -6.59 15.77 -3.15
N THR A 279 -6.40 15.80 -4.47
CA THR A 279 -7.50 15.71 -5.44
C THR A 279 -8.15 14.32 -5.43
N VAL A 280 -7.35 13.26 -5.36
CA VAL A 280 -7.83 11.86 -5.24
C VAL A 280 -8.62 11.67 -3.95
N ARG A 281 -8.17 12.22 -2.82
CA ARG A 281 -8.94 12.18 -1.56
C ARG A 281 -10.32 12.83 -1.67
N LEU A 282 -10.44 13.97 -2.37
CA LEU A 282 -11.73 14.61 -2.61
C LEU A 282 -12.63 13.76 -3.53
N TYR A 283 -12.03 13.07 -4.50
CA TYR A 283 -12.73 12.09 -5.33
C TYR A 283 -13.22 10.89 -4.50
N GLU A 284 -12.38 10.29 -3.65
CA GLU A 284 -12.74 9.15 -2.79
C GLU A 284 -13.93 9.49 -1.88
N GLN A 285 -13.97 10.70 -1.32
CA GLN A 285 -15.13 11.18 -0.55
C GLN A 285 -16.41 11.25 -1.39
N THR A 286 -16.30 11.64 -2.66
CA THR A 286 -17.42 11.65 -3.60
C THR A 286 -17.85 10.24 -3.95
N ALA A 287 -16.91 9.31 -4.14
CA ALA A 287 -17.18 7.90 -4.41
C ALA A 287 -17.91 7.23 -3.24
N ALA A 288 -17.44 7.42 -2.00
CA ALA A 288 -18.09 6.91 -0.80
C ALA A 288 -19.54 7.43 -0.65
N LEU A 289 -19.80 8.69 -1.05
CA LEU A 289 -21.16 9.23 -1.07
C LEU A 289 -22.04 8.55 -2.13
N VAL A 290 -21.51 8.32 -3.33
CA VAL A 290 -22.23 7.61 -4.40
C VAL A 290 -22.56 6.19 -3.97
N ASP A 291 -21.62 5.50 -3.32
CA ASP A 291 -21.85 4.16 -2.79
C ASP A 291 -22.93 4.17 -1.69
N ALA A 292 -22.85 5.09 -0.72
CA ALA A 292 -23.85 5.20 0.35
C ALA A 292 -25.27 5.47 -0.21
N VAL A 293 -25.40 6.37 -1.18
CA VAL A 293 -26.69 6.68 -1.82
C VAL A 293 -27.22 5.48 -2.59
N THR A 294 -26.35 4.75 -3.29
CA THR A 294 -26.73 3.57 -4.08
C THR A 294 -27.18 2.43 -3.17
N SER A 295 -26.48 2.20 -2.05
CA SER A 295 -26.86 1.19 -1.05
C SER A 295 -28.20 1.53 -0.39
N ALA A 296 -28.43 2.79 0.01
CA ALA A 296 -29.70 3.21 0.60
C ALA A 296 -30.89 3.12 -0.38
N GLN A 297 -30.66 3.30 -1.69
CA GLN A 297 -31.67 3.08 -2.72
C GLN A 297 -32.03 1.59 -2.90
N GLN A 298 -31.09 0.69 -2.61
CA GLN A 298 -31.31 -0.75 -2.65
C GLN A 298 -32.03 -1.27 -1.39
N ASP A 299 -31.75 -0.68 -0.23
CA ASP A 299 -32.33 -1.07 1.07
C ASP A 299 -33.66 -0.37 1.40
N GLY A 300 -34.01 0.70 0.68
CA GLY A 300 -35.36 1.29 0.70
C GLY A 300 -35.63 2.29 1.84
N ASP A 301 -34.61 2.83 2.49
CA ASP A 301 -34.79 3.79 3.60
C ASP A 301 -34.51 5.25 3.17
N ALA A 302 -35.57 5.93 2.73
CA ALA A 302 -35.49 7.28 2.17
C ALA A 302 -35.20 8.39 3.20
N GLU A 303 -35.35 8.13 4.50
CA GLU A 303 -35.09 9.11 5.57
C GLU A 303 -33.59 9.25 5.88
N GLU A 304 -32.80 8.18 5.71
CA GLU A 304 -31.35 8.18 5.90
C GLU A 304 -30.63 9.01 4.81
N LEU A 305 -31.13 8.94 3.57
CA LEU A 305 -30.68 9.75 2.43
C LEU A 305 -30.78 11.27 2.67
N VAL A 306 -31.86 11.73 3.32
CA VAL A 306 -32.07 13.17 3.60
C VAL A 306 -31.13 13.67 4.70
N GLY A 307 -30.83 12.82 5.69
CA GLY A 307 -29.89 13.12 6.76
C GLY A 307 -28.45 13.27 6.27
N ILE A 308 -28.00 12.34 5.42
CA ILE A 308 -26.62 12.33 4.88
C ILE A 308 -26.41 13.48 3.89
N VAL A 309 -27.36 13.74 2.99
CA VAL A 309 -27.28 14.86 2.03
C VAL A 309 -27.28 16.23 2.73
N SER A 310 -28.04 16.38 3.81
CA SER A 310 -28.13 17.65 4.56
C SER A 310 -26.91 17.95 5.44
N GLN A 311 -26.15 16.92 5.83
CA GLN A 311 -24.92 17.08 6.61
C GLN A 311 -23.70 17.42 5.73
N LEU A 312 -23.72 17.05 4.46
CA LEU A 312 -22.61 17.24 3.51
C LEU A 312 -22.80 18.45 2.58
N PHE A 313 -24.04 18.81 2.25
CA PHE A 313 -24.38 20.04 1.52
C PHE A 313 -25.34 20.87 2.37
N PRO A 314 -24.87 21.90 3.12
CA PRO A 314 -25.80 22.80 3.77
C PRO A 314 -26.74 23.41 2.71
N PRO A 315 -28.02 23.64 3.06
CA PRO A 315 -29.03 24.10 2.12
C PRO A 315 -28.57 25.41 1.49
N GLN A 316 -28.47 25.43 0.15
CA GLN A 316 -28.25 26.58 -0.72
C GLN A 316 -27.59 27.79 -0.04
N LEU A 317 -26.28 27.95 -0.24
CA LEU A 317 -25.61 29.24 -0.08
C LEU A 317 -26.41 30.29 -0.87
N ASP A 318 -27.07 31.18 -0.14
CA ASP A 318 -27.83 32.30 -0.69
C ASP A 318 -27.04 33.02 -1.80
N PRO A 319 -27.70 33.52 -2.84
CA PRO A 319 -27.06 34.37 -3.83
C PRO A 319 -26.56 35.64 -3.13
N ALA A 320 -25.24 35.76 -3.04
CA ALA A 320 -24.40 36.92 -2.68
C ALA A 320 -25.09 38.11 -1.98
N PRO A 321 -24.63 38.54 -0.78
CA PRO A 321 -24.75 39.94 -0.43
C PRO A 321 -23.78 40.76 -1.29
N SER A 322 -24.32 41.79 -1.92
CA SER A 322 -23.62 42.84 -2.65
C SER A 322 -22.45 43.42 -1.83
N ASN A 323 -21.29 43.54 -2.49
CA ASN A 323 -20.20 44.48 -2.21
C ASN A 323 -19.71 44.56 -0.75
N GLY A 324 -18.65 43.79 -0.47
CA GLY A 324 -17.77 43.94 0.68
C GLY A 324 -16.77 42.80 0.66
N ASP A 325 -15.48 43.10 0.81
CA ASP A 325 -14.36 42.16 0.67
C ASP A 325 -14.64 40.82 1.36
N LEU A 326 -14.91 39.78 0.56
CA LEU A 326 -15.14 38.42 1.04
C LEU A 326 -13.78 37.80 1.37
N GLU A 327 -13.45 37.74 2.66
CA GLU A 327 -12.51 36.74 3.15
C GLU A 327 -13.05 35.36 2.74
N LEU A 328 -12.35 34.70 1.81
CA LEU A 328 -12.72 33.37 1.36
C LEU A 328 -12.54 32.39 2.52
N ASP A 329 -13.56 31.57 2.74
CA ASP A 329 -13.55 30.44 3.67
C ASP A 329 -12.25 29.61 3.55
N PRO A 330 -11.50 29.33 4.63
CA PRO A 330 -10.22 28.63 4.60
C PRO A 330 -10.27 27.28 3.86
N ASP A 331 -11.37 26.54 3.94
CA ASP A 331 -11.53 25.26 3.23
C ASP A 331 -11.62 25.48 1.71
N ARG A 332 -12.31 26.54 1.27
CA ARG A 332 -12.39 26.92 -0.15
C ARG A 332 -11.07 27.42 -0.69
N MET A 333 -10.27 28.10 0.12
CA MET A 333 -8.92 28.52 -0.25
C MET A 333 -7.99 27.33 -0.45
N THR A 334 -8.09 26.32 0.42
CA THR A 334 -7.30 25.10 0.34
C THR A 334 -7.65 24.29 -0.91
N VAL A 335 -8.95 24.03 -1.14
CA VAL A 335 -9.41 23.33 -2.36
C VAL A 335 -8.97 24.07 -3.63
N ARG A 336 -9.12 25.39 -3.67
CA ARG A 336 -8.69 26.20 -4.83
C ARG A 336 -7.18 26.15 -5.06
N ALA A 337 -6.37 26.13 -4.01
CA ALA A 337 -4.92 26.04 -4.11
C ALA A 337 -4.50 24.67 -4.68
N THR A 338 -5.10 23.58 -4.20
CA THR A 338 -4.89 22.22 -4.73
C THR A 338 -5.27 22.13 -6.22
N LEU A 339 -6.47 22.60 -6.57
CA LEU A 339 -6.97 22.51 -7.95
C LEU A 339 -6.15 23.33 -8.96
N LYS A 340 -5.33 24.29 -8.51
CA LYS A 340 -4.46 25.06 -9.42
C LYS A 340 -3.50 24.15 -10.20
N PHE A 341 -3.00 23.09 -9.58
CA PHE A 341 -2.02 22.18 -10.19
C PHE A 341 -2.62 21.31 -11.31
N LEU A 342 -3.94 21.14 -11.36
CA LEU A 342 -4.62 20.51 -12.51
C LEU A 342 -4.43 21.30 -13.81
N ALA A 343 -3.95 22.54 -13.75
CA ALA A 343 -3.51 23.28 -14.94
C ALA A 343 -2.25 22.68 -15.59
N GLU A 344 -1.60 21.69 -14.98
CA GLU A 344 -0.56 20.87 -15.60
C GLU A 344 -1.15 19.55 -16.12
N PRO A 345 -1.03 19.23 -17.42
CA PRO A 345 -1.58 18.01 -18.01
C PRO A 345 -1.13 16.71 -17.34
N ALA A 346 0.13 16.64 -16.88
CA ALA A 346 0.66 15.46 -16.22
C ALA A 346 -0.05 15.19 -14.89
N VAL A 347 -0.35 16.24 -14.11
CA VAL A 347 -1.11 16.15 -12.85
C VAL A 347 -2.54 15.66 -13.11
N ALA A 348 -3.20 16.20 -14.14
CA ALA A 348 -4.55 15.77 -14.50
C ALA A 348 -4.59 14.28 -14.91
N ALA A 349 -3.60 13.82 -15.68
CA ALA A 349 -3.47 12.43 -16.07
C ALA A 349 -3.18 11.50 -14.88
N ALA A 350 -2.31 11.92 -13.95
CA ALA A 350 -2.03 11.18 -12.72
C ALA A 350 -3.27 11.05 -11.84
N VAL A 351 -4.07 12.12 -11.70
CA VAL A 351 -5.35 12.06 -10.97
C VAL A 351 -6.27 11.02 -11.59
N LEU A 352 -6.47 11.00 -12.91
CA LEU A 352 -7.30 9.97 -13.54
C LEU A 352 -6.78 8.55 -13.25
N ALA A 353 -5.47 8.33 -13.37
CA ALA A 353 -4.85 7.02 -13.19
C ALA A 353 -4.91 6.51 -11.74
N GLU A 354 -4.91 7.40 -10.75
CA GLU A 354 -5.08 7.05 -9.33
C GLU A 354 -6.57 6.94 -8.91
N THR A 355 -7.52 7.17 -9.81
CA THR A 355 -8.96 6.98 -9.54
C THR A 355 -9.48 5.69 -10.17
N SER A 356 -10.45 5.04 -9.53
CA SER A 356 -11.14 3.83 -10.05
C SER A 356 -12.14 4.15 -11.17
N ALA A 357 -11.80 5.07 -12.08
CA ALA A 357 -12.69 5.57 -13.13
C ALA A 357 -13.06 4.52 -14.19
N ASP A 358 -12.37 3.39 -14.23
CA ASP A 358 -12.67 2.26 -15.11
C ASP A 358 -13.86 1.43 -14.62
N GLU A 359 -14.25 1.57 -13.34
CA GLU A 359 -15.45 0.95 -12.78
C GLU A 359 -16.66 1.87 -12.95
N GLU A 360 -17.85 1.31 -13.22
CA GLU A 360 -19.07 2.09 -13.47
C GLU A 360 -19.37 3.09 -12.33
N ARG A 361 -19.25 2.65 -11.08
CA ARG A 361 -19.46 3.52 -9.89
C ARG A 361 -18.38 4.59 -9.77
N GLY A 362 -17.13 4.21 -10.01
CA GLY A 362 -16.01 5.13 -9.98
C GLY A 362 -16.09 6.20 -11.07
N ALA A 363 -16.63 5.86 -12.25
CA ALA A 363 -16.89 6.80 -13.33
C ALA A 363 -18.01 7.80 -12.97
N VAL A 364 -19.12 7.35 -12.35
CA VAL A 364 -20.18 8.25 -11.84
C VAL A 364 -19.59 9.23 -10.83
N ALA A 365 -18.83 8.74 -9.86
CA ALA A 365 -18.17 9.56 -8.85
C ALA A 365 -17.22 10.59 -9.47
N LEU A 366 -16.46 10.20 -10.51
CA LEU A 366 -15.51 11.09 -11.18
C LEU A 366 -16.24 12.23 -11.90
N GLY A 367 -17.36 11.93 -12.55
CA GLY A 367 -18.20 12.93 -13.22
C GLY A 367 -18.77 13.95 -12.24
N LEU A 368 -19.35 13.47 -11.12
CA LEU A 368 -19.89 14.31 -10.05
C LEU A 368 -18.81 15.16 -9.37
N PHE A 369 -17.66 14.57 -9.09
CA PHE A 369 -16.51 15.28 -8.56
C PHE A 369 -16.08 16.41 -9.50
N ALA A 370 -15.84 16.10 -10.78
CA ALA A 370 -15.37 17.08 -11.75
C ALA A 370 -16.35 18.25 -11.94
N GLU A 371 -17.66 17.97 -11.95
CA GLU A 371 -18.70 18.99 -12.06
C GLU A 371 -18.79 19.88 -10.81
N SER A 372 -18.74 19.29 -9.62
CA SER A 372 -18.88 20.02 -8.35
C SER A 372 -17.71 20.96 -8.06
N VAL A 373 -16.49 20.60 -8.46
CA VAL A 373 -15.28 21.39 -8.18
C VAL A 373 -14.89 22.37 -9.30
N GLU A 374 -15.43 22.25 -10.52
CA GLU A 374 -15.17 23.18 -11.63
C GLU A 374 -15.44 24.66 -11.29
N PRO A 375 -16.54 25.02 -10.60
CA PRO A 375 -16.79 26.41 -10.23
C PRO A 375 -15.75 26.99 -9.28
N LEU A 376 -15.19 26.15 -8.40
CA LEU A 376 -14.21 26.51 -7.38
C LEU A 376 -12.79 26.64 -7.95
N ALA A 377 -12.52 25.87 -9.02
CA ALA A 377 -11.21 25.81 -9.67
C ALA A 377 -10.80 27.15 -10.34
N PRO A 378 -9.50 27.50 -10.30
CA PRO A 378 -8.93 28.55 -11.13
C PRO A 378 -9.21 28.31 -12.61
N ARG A 379 -9.32 29.39 -13.41
CA ARG A 379 -9.66 29.28 -14.84
C ARG A 379 -8.73 28.36 -15.63
N ALA A 380 -7.44 28.33 -15.28
CA ALA A 380 -6.43 27.51 -15.93
C ALA A 380 -6.61 26.00 -15.69
N ALA A 381 -7.27 25.60 -14.59
CA ALA A 381 -7.50 24.20 -14.23
C ALA A 381 -8.84 23.64 -14.74
N ARG A 382 -9.75 24.50 -15.21
CA ARG A 382 -11.07 24.09 -15.72
C ARG A 382 -11.00 23.18 -16.97
N PRO A 383 -10.04 23.33 -17.89
CA PRO A 383 -9.83 22.35 -18.95
C PRO A 383 -9.60 20.95 -18.38
N ALA A 384 -8.68 20.76 -17.44
CA ALA A 384 -8.44 19.45 -16.83
C ALA A 384 -9.70 18.83 -16.20
N LEU A 385 -10.50 19.59 -15.46
CA LEU A 385 -11.74 19.08 -14.87
C LEU A 385 -12.77 18.64 -15.92
N ARG A 386 -12.92 19.39 -17.01
CA ARG A 386 -13.79 18.98 -18.12
C ARG A 386 -13.27 17.76 -18.87
N TRP A 387 -11.95 17.62 -18.95
CA TRP A 387 -11.32 16.42 -19.49
C TRP A 387 -11.59 15.20 -18.60
N LEU A 388 -11.45 15.32 -17.27
CA LEU A 388 -11.82 14.26 -16.32
C LEU A 388 -13.31 13.89 -16.43
N ARG A 389 -14.19 14.88 -16.57
CA ARG A 389 -15.63 14.62 -16.78
C ARG A 389 -15.91 13.89 -18.10
N ALA A 390 -15.20 14.23 -19.18
CA ALA A 390 -15.32 13.48 -20.43
C ALA A 390 -14.82 12.04 -20.29
N LYS A 391 -13.76 11.81 -19.50
CA LYS A 391 -13.26 10.47 -19.16
C LYS A 391 -14.25 9.66 -18.33
N ALA A 392 -14.95 10.30 -17.40
CA ALA A 392 -16.06 9.68 -16.69
C ALA A 392 -17.15 9.19 -17.66
N TYR A 393 -17.55 9.99 -18.66
CA TYR A 393 -18.52 9.55 -19.66
C TYR A 393 -18.01 8.39 -20.54
N GLU A 394 -16.71 8.37 -20.88
CA GLU A 394 -16.09 7.22 -21.55
C GLU A 394 -16.19 5.94 -20.70
N GLY A 395 -15.90 6.02 -19.40
CA GLY A 395 -16.01 4.90 -18.45
C GLY A 395 -17.44 4.37 -18.30
N LEU A 396 -18.45 5.24 -18.45
CA LEU A 396 -19.87 4.88 -18.47
C LEU A 396 -20.35 4.35 -19.84
N GLY A 397 -19.50 4.38 -20.86
CA GLY A 397 -19.87 4.00 -22.24
C GLY A 397 -20.71 5.05 -22.99
N ASP A 398 -20.92 6.24 -22.43
CA ASP A 398 -21.63 7.35 -23.08
C ASP A 398 -20.68 8.18 -23.94
N LEU A 399 -20.30 7.59 -25.08
CA LEU A 399 -19.36 8.21 -26.02
C LEU A 399 -19.91 9.52 -26.62
N GLU A 400 -21.24 9.66 -26.74
CA GLU A 400 -21.84 10.87 -27.29
C GLU A 400 -21.66 12.07 -26.34
N GLN A 401 -21.91 11.89 -25.05
CA GLN A 401 -21.67 12.95 -24.05
C GLN A 401 -20.18 13.24 -23.86
N ALA A 402 -19.32 12.23 -23.99
CA ALA A 402 -17.87 12.42 -23.99
C ALA A 402 -17.43 13.32 -25.16
N GLU A 403 -17.85 13.01 -26.39
CA GLU A 403 -17.57 13.80 -27.59
C GLU A 403 -18.05 15.25 -27.47
N GLN A 404 -19.29 15.44 -27.00
CA GLN A 404 -19.85 16.78 -26.77
C GLN A 404 -19.03 17.56 -25.74
N THR A 405 -18.60 16.91 -24.66
CA THR A 405 -17.79 17.53 -23.61
C THR A 405 -16.40 17.92 -24.11
N TYR A 406 -15.74 17.04 -24.89
CA TYR A 406 -14.46 17.36 -25.52
C TYR A 406 -14.57 18.51 -26.53
N GLY A 407 -15.59 18.50 -27.39
CA GLY A 407 -15.83 19.57 -28.36
C GLY A 407 -16.10 20.92 -27.69
N ALA A 408 -16.94 20.92 -26.64
CA ALA A 408 -17.22 22.12 -25.86
C ALA A 408 -15.96 22.65 -25.15
N ALA A 409 -15.10 21.77 -24.64
CA ALA A 409 -13.87 22.16 -24.00
C ALA A 409 -12.80 22.68 -24.98
N GLN A 410 -12.59 22.00 -26.11
CA GLN A 410 -11.67 22.42 -27.17
C GLN A 410 -12.05 23.79 -27.74
N SER A 411 -13.34 24.08 -27.91
CA SER A 411 -13.80 25.39 -28.39
C SER A 411 -13.39 26.55 -27.47
N ARG A 412 -13.12 26.26 -26.19
CA ARG A 412 -12.71 27.24 -25.18
C ARG A 412 -11.21 27.29 -24.97
N ASP A 413 -10.53 26.15 -25.06
CA ASP A 413 -9.06 26.07 -25.04
C ASP A 413 -8.56 25.05 -26.08
N PRO A 414 -8.26 25.51 -27.30
CA PRO A 414 -7.79 24.64 -28.38
C PRO A 414 -6.37 24.09 -28.18
N SER A 415 -5.63 24.63 -27.22
CA SER A 415 -4.20 24.35 -27.03
C SER A 415 -3.92 23.31 -25.95
N TRP A 416 -4.94 22.86 -25.22
CA TRP A 416 -4.78 21.92 -24.13
C TRP A 416 -4.39 20.51 -24.64
N PRO A 417 -3.21 19.96 -24.26
CA PRO A 417 -2.63 18.77 -24.89
C PRO A 417 -3.49 17.50 -24.80
N LEU A 418 -4.20 17.28 -23.69
CA LEU A 418 -4.94 16.03 -23.46
C LEU A 418 -6.19 15.89 -24.35
N TYR A 419 -6.78 17.00 -24.78
CA TYR A 419 -7.86 16.94 -25.77
C TYR A 419 -7.36 16.51 -27.14
N MET A 420 -6.16 16.97 -27.52
CA MET A 420 -5.57 16.64 -28.81
C MET A 420 -5.26 15.15 -28.95
N ILE A 421 -4.84 14.48 -27.87
CA ILE A 421 -4.58 13.03 -27.85
C ILE A 421 -5.87 12.24 -28.17
N TRP A 422 -7.02 12.65 -27.61
CA TRP A 422 -8.31 12.04 -27.92
C TRP A 422 -8.67 12.20 -29.41
N PHE A 423 -8.58 13.41 -29.96
CA PHE A 423 -8.85 13.68 -31.38
C PHE A 423 -7.91 12.94 -32.35
N CYS A 424 -6.70 12.61 -31.91
CA CYS A 424 -5.76 11.80 -32.69
C CYS A 424 -6.08 10.29 -32.64
N ARG A 425 -6.68 9.80 -31.55
CA ARG A 425 -7.09 8.40 -31.39
C ARG A 425 -8.41 8.13 -32.12
N ASP A 426 -9.38 9.01 -31.95
CA ASP A 426 -10.75 8.88 -32.45
C ASP A 426 -11.16 10.19 -33.17
N PRO A 427 -10.83 10.35 -34.46
CA PRO A 427 -11.13 11.59 -35.18
C PRO A 427 -12.65 11.74 -35.36
N PRO A 428 -13.23 12.93 -35.12
CA PRO A 428 -14.65 13.16 -35.30
C PRO A 428 -15.05 12.87 -36.74
N PRO A 429 -16.28 12.38 -36.98
CA PRO A 429 -16.75 12.11 -38.33
C PRO A 429 -16.65 13.38 -39.18
N PRO A 430 -16.27 13.26 -40.48
CA PRO A 430 -16.04 14.41 -41.34
C PRO A 430 -17.35 15.20 -41.55
N GLY A 431 -17.58 16.22 -40.73
CA GLY A 431 -18.80 17.03 -40.76
C GLY A 431 -18.97 18.06 -39.64
N ALA A 432 -18.32 17.90 -38.49
CA ALA A 432 -18.51 18.82 -37.36
C ALA A 432 -17.70 20.14 -37.45
N ALA A 433 -16.70 20.22 -38.33
CA ALA A 433 -15.92 21.44 -38.55
C ALA A 433 -16.36 22.18 -39.83
N ARG A 434 -17.52 22.84 -39.78
CA ARG A 434 -17.80 23.98 -40.66
C ARG A 434 -18.34 25.16 -39.85
N VAL A 435 -17.41 25.93 -39.32
CA VAL A 435 -17.58 27.39 -39.27
C VAL A 435 -16.48 27.97 -40.16
N GLU A 436 -16.87 28.27 -41.41
CA GLU A 436 -16.02 28.98 -42.36
C GLU A 436 -15.74 30.39 -41.85
N GLY A 437 -14.45 30.76 -41.73
CA GLY A 437 -14.07 32.12 -41.35
C GLY A 437 -12.57 32.37 -41.20
N GLN A 438 -11.85 32.39 -42.32
CA GLN A 438 -10.54 33.06 -42.53
C GLN A 438 -9.26 32.36 -42.05
N SER A 439 -8.79 31.44 -42.89
CA SER A 439 -7.48 31.48 -43.56
C SER A 439 -6.38 32.38 -42.97
N GLN A 440 -5.39 31.76 -42.30
CA GLN A 440 -3.95 31.96 -42.57
C GLN A 440 -3.13 30.86 -41.87
N ALA A 441 -2.60 29.92 -42.66
CA ALA A 441 -1.66 28.91 -42.18
C ALA A 441 -0.28 29.52 -41.91
N PRO A 442 0.39 29.26 -40.76
CA PRO A 442 1.79 29.60 -40.61
C PRO A 442 2.65 28.59 -41.40
N ARG A 443 3.35 29.09 -42.42
CA ARG A 443 4.41 28.36 -43.14
C ARG A 443 5.58 28.11 -42.19
N TRP A 444 5.72 26.87 -41.71
CA TRP A 444 6.97 26.39 -41.12
C TRP A 444 8.02 26.24 -42.22
N ARG A 445 9.00 27.14 -42.23
CA ARG A 445 10.16 27.10 -43.13
C ARG A 445 11.19 26.13 -42.54
N VAL A 446 11.21 24.90 -43.06
CA VAL A 446 12.25 23.89 -42.76
C VAL A 446 13.60 24.42 -43.23
N ARG A 447 14.53 24.66 -42.31
CA ARG A 447 15.94 24.95 -42.62
C ARG A 447 16.69 23.61 -42.61
N GLY A 448 16.64 22.91 -43.73
CA GLY A 448 17.46 21.71 -43.96
C GLY A 448 18.93 22.09 -44.05
N GLY A 449 19.74 21.50 -43.18
CA GLY A 449 21.20 21.58 -43.22
C GLY A 449 21.73 20.85 -44.44
N ASP A 450 22.50 21.58 -45.25
CA ASP A 450 23.19 21.10 -46.42
C ASP A 450 24.47 20.34 -45.99
N ARG A 451 24.50 19.02 -46.21
CA ARG A 451 25.73 18.21 -46.20
C ARG A 451 25.93 17.63 -47.59
N GLY A 452 26.59 18.39 -48.46
CA GLY A 452 27.23 17.88 -49.68
C GLY A 452 28.67 17.45 -49.39
N ARG A 453 28.94 16.13 -49.48
CA ARG A 453 30.30 15.59 -49.68
C ARG A 453 30.64 15.60 -51.17
N GLY A 454 31.88 15.94 -51.52
CA GLY A 454 32.59 15.32 -52.65
C GLY A 454 33.45 16.26 -53.50
N GLY A 455 34.78 16.09 -53.41
CA GLY A 455 35.73 16.62 -54.40
C GLY A 455 37.18 16.66 -53.92
N ALA A 456 37.92 15.55 -54.07
CA ALA A 456 39.38 15.52 -54.19
C ALA A 456 39.77 15.86 -55.66
N PRO A 457 41.02 16.16 -56.04
CA PRO A 457 42.31 15.72 -55.47
C PRO A 457 43.08 16.76 -54.65
#